data_AF-A0A5C6D274-F1
#
_entry.id   AF-A0A5C6D274-F1
#
_cell.length_a   1.000
_cell.length_b   1.000
_cell.length_c   1.000
_cell.angle_alpha   90.00
_cell.angle_beta   90.00
_cell.angle_gamma   90.00
#
_symmetry.space_group_name_H-M   'P 1'
#
loop_
_entity.id
_entity.type
_entity.pdbx_description
1 polymer ?
#
loop_
_entity_poly.entity_id
_entity_poly.type
_entity_poly.pdbx_seq_one_letter_code
_entity_poly.pdbx_strand_id
1 'polypeptide(L)'
;MAVFKTWVKNIFREIADPDRDVEITELAQLIQGGLAKHKRSFVLTEVLGDRSFKQSHLDEARLSVYEKYLARAWADGRMEASEKEILNWVAKCLELPKSMLKKANLEAARPRFAEALAIAMDDCVISSEEESHLHWIAKTAGYSLHEFMMEFFRTEGEQFLNGVFAASIEAEQSAIDSLDELIATAAKLGLPQEIVLKTIQPQAVRYIEHTLADAKQDEILGLEEEQLLNQLLKRFVLPKEVKSYISSELQEFHLLSELKRGKLPSLKQPSGVSLKAGELVHFHDGATWERLRLLKSGPSTDVHKGFLTISDSRMLFSSSTRSESFSYGSIVSYDLPGSVIKLQLRGRPMQRFVIQNGSKSPSAIFECALRMANQLLTNQDEKRRTRHIPRDIRQRVWQRYSGHCAECNATEYLEFDHVVPVAKGGSNSDANVQLLCRNCNLKKSDLI
;
A
#
# COMPACT_ATOMS: atom_id res chain seq x y z
N MET A 1 25.48 -10.76 -4.54
CA MET A 1 26.81 -10.17 -4.24
C MET A 1 27.52 -9.46 -5.42
N ALA A 2 27.52 -9.97 -6.67
CA ALA A 2 28.29 -9.34 -7.78
C ALA A 2 27.66 -8.05 -8.35
N VAL A 3 26.33 -7.94 -8.34
CA VAL A 3 25.59 -6.77 -8.84
C VAL A 3 25.75 -5.57 -7.90
N PHE A 4 25.79 -5.81 -6.58
CA PHE A 4 25.96 -4.79 -5.54
C PHE A 4 27.32 -4.06 -5.63
N LYS A 5 28.43 -4.81 -5.84
CA LYS A 5 29.78 -4.23 -6.03
C LYS A 5 29.91 -3.37 -7.31
N THR A 6 29.10 -3.67 -8.33
CA THR A 6 29.11 -2.93 -9.60
C THR A 6 28.25 -1.66 -9.52
N TRP A 7 27.19 -1.70 -8.73
CA TRP A 7 26.26 -0.60 -8.53
C TRP A 7 26.87 0.57 -7.71
N VAL A 8 27.60 0.29 -6.63
CA VAL A 8 28.30 1.30 -5.80
C VAL A 8 29.33 2.13 -6.61
N LYS A 9 29.93 1.53 -7.64
CA LYS A 9 30.93 2.21 -8.49
C LYS A 9 30.34 3.25 -9.45
N ASN A 10 29.05 3.20 -9.72
CA ASN A 10 28.44 3.98 -10.82
C ASN A 10 27.77 5.29 -10.38
N ILE A 11 27.82 5.65 -9.09
CA ILE A 11 27.17 6.86 -8.54
C ILE A 11 28.01 8.15 -8.73
N PHE A 12 29.29 8.05 -9.12
CA PHE A 12 30.23 9.19 -9.09
C PHE A 12 30.75 9.64 -10.46
N ARG A 13 29.89 10.05 -11.40
CA ARG A 13 30.38 10.79 -12.59
C ARG A 13 29.37 11.81 -13.10
N GLU A 14 29.56 13.08 -12.74
CA GLU A 14 29.07 14.19 -13.55
C GLU A 14 30.02 15.40 -13.59
N ILE A 15 30.31 15.80 -14.85
CA ILE A 15 30.67 17.11 -15.40
C ILE A 15 32.04 17.70 -14.98
N ALA A 16 33.06 17.42 -15.82
CA ALA A 16 34.44 17.90 -15.70
C ALA A 16 34.69 19.15 -16.57
N ASP A 17 35.32 20.17 -15.97
CA ASP A 17 35.95 21.30 -16.68
C ASP A 17 37.44 20.96 -16.87
N PRO A 18 37.90 20.67 -18.10
CA PRO A 18 39.22 20.06 -18.34
C PRO A 18 40.40 20.89 -17.84
N ASP A 19 40.32 22.23 -17.94
CA ASP A 19 41.44 23.10 -17.58
C ASP A 19 41.54 23.29 -16.06
N ARG A 20 40.41 23.28 -15.36
CA ARG A 20 40.34 23.29 -13.90
C ARG A 20 40.93 22.00 -13.31
N ASP A 21 40.58 20.85 -13.88
CA ASP A 21 41.02 19.55 -13.37
C ASP A 21 42.54 19.35 -13.53
N VAL A 22 43.15 19.92 -14.57
CA VAL A 22 44.60 19.90 -14.79
C VAL A 22 45.33 20.68 -13.70
N GLU A 23 44.93 21.93 -13.41
CA GLU A 23 45.62 22.77 -12.40
C GLU A 23 45.53 22.15 -10.99
N ILE A 24 44.36 21.62 -10.61
CA ILE A 24 44.17 20.91 -9.33
C ILE A 24 45.07 19.68 -9.25
N THR A 25 45.16 18.91 -10.33
CA THR A 25 45.98 17.68 -10.39
C THR A 25 47.46 17.99 -10.25
N GLU A 26 47.96 19.03 -10.93
CA GLU A 26 49.35 19.47 -10.84
C GLU A 26 49.71 19.93 -9.42
N LEU A 27 48.86 20.76 -8.81
CA LEU A 27 49.03 21.22 -7.42
C LEU A 27 49.04 20.03 -6.45
N ALA A 28 48.13 19.07 -6.60
CA ALA A 28 48.07 17.90 -5.76
C ALA A 28 49.33 17.02 -5.89
N GLN A 29 49.86 16.83 -7.10
CA GLN A 29 51.11 16.09 -7.34
C GLN A 29 52.31 16.78 -6.71
N LEU A 30 52.39 18.10 -6.83
CA LEU A 30 53.47 18.91 -6.30
C LEU A 30 53.50 18.88 -4.77
N ILE A 31 52.33 19.04 -4.13
CA ILE A 31 52.17 18.89 -2.67
C ILE A 31 52.55 17.48 -2.22
N GLN A 32 52.05 16.45 -2.92
CA GLN A 32 52.32 15.04 -2.60
C GLN A 32 53.82 14.70 -2.70
N GLY A 33 54.51 15.19 -3.73
CA GLY A 33 55.95 15.06 -3.91
C GLY A 33 56.73 15.76 -2.79
N GLY A 34 56.29 16.96 -2.39
CA GLY A 34 56.86 17.70 -1.27
C GLY A 34 56.75 16.92 0.06
N LEU A 35 55.57 16.38 0.37
CA LEU A 35 55.35 15.59 1.58
C LEU A 35 56.25 14.34 1.62
N ALA A 36 56.40 13.64 0.50
CA ALA A 36 57.25 12.45 0.41
C ALA A 36 58.74 12.75 0.58
N LYS A 37 59.21 13.86 -0.01
CA LYS A 37 60.62 14.26 -0.03
C LYS A 37 61.08 14.89 1.29
N HIS A 38 60.27 15.78 1.86
CA HIS A 38 60.65 16.60 3.00
C HIS A 38 60.15 16.05 4.35
N LYS A 39 59.17 15.13 4.36
CA LYS A 39 58.61 14.49 5.56
C LYS A 39 58.39 15.52 6.67
N ARG A 40 59.01 15.34 7.85
CA ARG A 40 58.86 16.22 9.03
C ARG A 40 59.27 17.68 8.80
N SER A 41 60.08 17.98 7.78
CA SER A 41 60.50 19.33 7.41
C SER A 41 59.63 19.95 6.31
N PHE A 42 58.46 19.37 6.01
CA PHE A 42 57.55 19.90 4.99
C PHE A 42 56.98 21.27 5.40
N VAL A 43 57.08 22.23 4.49
CA VAL A 43 56.45 23.55 4.58
C VAL A 43 55.68 23.79 3.28
N LEU A 44 54.38 24.02 3.37
CA LEU A 44 53.50 24.14 2.21
C LEU A 44 53.89 25.31 1.30
N THR A 45 54.23 26.46 1.88
CA THR A 45 54.63 27.67 1.14
C THR A 45 55.92 27.49 0.35
N GLU A 46 56.90 26.78 0.88
CA GLU A 46 58.17 26.49 0.18
C GLU A 46 57.97 25.58 -1.03
N VAL A 47 57.04 24.64 -0.93
CA VAL A 47 56.74 23.68 -1.99
C VAL A 47 55.99 24.37 -3.13
N LEU A 48 55.01 25.22 -2.81
CA LEU A 48 54.20 25.93 -3.81
C LEU A 48 55.00 27.02 -4.57
N GLY A 49 56.01 27.63 -3.93
CA GLY A 49 56.84 28.69 -4.51
C GLY A 49 56.04 29.97 -4.85
N ASP A 50 56.58 30.80 -5.75
CA ASP A 50 55.96 32.08 -6.17
C ASP A 50 54.89 31.93 -7.26
N ARG A 51 54.33 30.73 -7.45
CA ARG A 51 53.33 30.49 -8.49
C ARG A 51 51.99 31.13 -8.10
N SER A 52 51.31 31.71 -9.09
CA SER A 52 49.94 32.21 -8.92
C SER A 52 48.94 31.11 -9.24
N PHE A 53 48.00 30.88 -8.33
CA PHE A 53 46.93 29.90 -8.47
C PHE A 53 45.64 30.44 -7.83
N LYS A 54 44.49 29.94 -8.27
CA LYS A 54 43.22 30.25 -7.62
C LYS A 54 43.17 29.56 -6.25
N GLN A 55 42.77 30.30 -5.21
CA GLN A 55 42.68 29.77 -3.85
C GLN A 55 41.74 28.55 -3.76
N SER A 56 40.62 28.57 -4.50
CA SER A 56 39.69 27.43 -4.57
C SER A 56 40.34 26.15 -5.11
N HIS A 57 41.22 26.26 -6.10
CA HIS A 57 41.93 25.11 -6.68
C HIS A 57 42.99 24.56 -5.72
N LEU A 58 43.66 25.44 -4.98
CA LEU A 58 44.58 25.03 -3.92
C LEU A 58 43.85 24.32 -2.78
N ASP A 59 42.67 24.81 -2.37
CA ASP A 59 41.85 24.16 -1.35
C ASP A 59 41.43 22.75 -1.77
N GLU A 60 40.99 22.58 -3.02
CA GLU A 60 40.64 21.28 -3.62
C GLU A 60 41.86 20.35 -3.74
N ALA A 61 43.03 20.87 -4.14
CA ALA A 61 44.26 20.08 -4.25
C ALA A 61 44.74 19.58 -2.87
N ARG A 62 44.69 20.44 -1.84
CA ARG A 62 45.03 20.07 -0.46
C ARG A 62 44.09 18.99 0.07
N LEU A 63 42.79 19.13 -0.19
CA LEU A 63 41.80 18.13 0.18
C LEU A 63 42.04 16.79 -0.55
N SER A 64 42.27 16.82 -1.86
CA SER A 64 42.54 15.62 -2.66
C SER A 64 43.78 14.86 -2.20
N VAL A 65 44.85 15.57 -1.79
CA VAL A 65 46.04 14.92 -1.19
C VAL A 65 45.67 14.23 0.12
N TYR A 66 44.96 14.91 1.01
CA TYR A 66 44.51 14.31 2.27
C TYR A 66 43.62 13.08 2.04
N GLU A 67 42.66 13.15 1.13
CA GLU A 67 41.77 12.05 0.75
C GLU A 67 42.53 10.81 0.25
N LYS A 68 43.65 10.98 -0.46
CA LYS A 68 44.52 9.86 -0.87
C LYS A 68 45.17 9.14 0.32
N TYR A 69 45.63 9.88 1.33
CA TYR A 69 46.16 9.28 2.56
C TYR A 69 45.05 8.59 3.36
N LEU A 70 43.89 9.23 3.42
CA LEU A 70 42.72 8.72 4.10
C LEU A 70 42.21 7.41 3.48
N ALA A 71 42.13 7.33 2.15
CA ALA A 71 41.75 6.12 1.43
C ALA A 71 42.72 4.95 1.66
N ARG A 72 44.02 5.23 1.83
CA ARG A 72 45.02 4.21 2.18
C ARG A 72 44.83 3.70 3.61
N ALA A 73 44.59 4.61 4.56
CA ALA A 73 44.37 4.25 5.96
C ALA A 73 43.04 3.49 6.20
N TRP A 74 42.11 3.54 5.25
CA TRP A 74 40.86 2.77 5.27
C TRP A 74 40.90 1.52 4.36
N ALA A 75 42.03 1.24 3.71
CA ALA A 75 42.11 0.21 2.67
C ALA A 75 41.84 -1.21 3.22
N ASP A 76 42.37 -1.51 4.40
CA ASP A 76 42.20 -2.79 5.10
C ASP A 76 40.99 -2.80 6.07
N GLY A 77 40.27 -1.69 6.18
CA GLY A 77 39.12 -1.53 7.07
C GLY A 77 39.49 -1.37 8.55
N ARG A 78 40.78 -1.24 8.90
CA ARG A 78 41.25 -1.10 10.27
C ARG A 78 42.30 0.01 10.37
N MET A 79 41.87 1.22 10.73
CA MET A 79 42.79 2.33 10.95
C MET A 79 43.59 2.15 12.24
N GLU A 80 44.90 1.95 12.11
CA GLU A 80 45.81 1.86 13.25
C GLU A 80 46.06 3.23 13.90
N ALA A 81 46.53 3.23 15.16
CA ALA A 81 46.91 4.46 15.85
C ALA A 81 48.02 5.24 15.12
N SER A 82 48.97 4.51 14.54
CA SER A 82 50.07 5.02 13.72
C SER A 82 49.57 5.77 12.47
N GLU A 83 48.55 5.22 11.80
CA GLU A 83 47.94 5.84 10.62
C GLU A 83 47.14 7.09 10.98
N LYS A 84 46.45 7.07 12.13
CA LYS A 84 45.75 8.25 12.65
C LYS A 84 46.71 9.39 12.98
N GLU A 85 47.89 9.08 13.53
CA GLU A 85 48.95 10.07 13.73
C GLU A 85 49.45 10.66 12.42
N ILE A 86 49.64 9.83 11.38
CA ILE A 86 50.02 10.28 10.04
C ILE A 86 48.95 11.20 9.45
N LEU A 87 47.67 10.84 9.53
CA LEU A 87 46.57 11.67 9.03
C LEU A 87 46.49 13.02 9.74
N ASN A 88 46.63 13.04 11.08
CA ASN A 88 46.67 14.28 11.84
C ASN A 88 47.86 15.17 11.45
N TRP A 89 49.02 14.54 11.22
CA TRP A 89 50.21 15.25 10.77
C TRP A 89 50.03 15.83 9.36
N VAL A 90 49.53 15.05 8.40
CA VAL A 90 49.23 15.50 7.04
C VAL A 90 48.20 16.63 7.06
N ALA A 91 47.11 16.50 7.81
CA ALA A 91 46.09 17.53 7.95
C ALA A 91 46.65 18.86 8.45
N LYS A 92 47.60 18.81 9.41
CA LYS A 92 48.29 20.00 9.93
C LYS A 92 49.22 20.61 8.88
N CYS A 93 50.00 19.80 8.18
CA CYS A 93 50.89 20.26 7.11
C CYS A 93 50.14 20.90 5.94
N LEU A 94 48.93 20.44 5.64
CA LEU A 94 48.08 20.96 4.57
C LEU A 94 47.20 22.14 5.02
N GLU A 95 47.26 22.52 6.30
CA GLU A 95 46.47 23.63 6.87
C GLU A 95 44.96 23.52 6.56
N LEU A 96 44.43 22.30 6.64
CA LEU A 96 43.03 22.03 6.32
C LEU A 96 42.11 22.46 7.48
N PRO A 97 41.04 23.23 7.23
CA PRO A 97 40.03 23.56 8.22
C PRO A 97 39.36 22.30 8.79
N LYS A 98 39.02 22.34 10.08
CA LYS A 98 38.36 21.24 10.79
C LYS A 98 37.06 20.79 10.11
N SER A 99 36.30 21.71 9.51
CA SER A 99 35.06 21.39 8.80
C SER A 99 35.28 20.52 7.56
N MET A 100 36.34 20.81 6.76
CA MET A 100 36.70 20.01 5.58
C MET A 100 37.20 18.62 6.00
N LEU A 101 38.03 18.54 7.03
CA LEU A 101 38.51 17.27 7.59
C LEU A 101 37.35 16.40 8.09
N LYS A 102 36.40 17.00 8.81
CA LYS A 102 35.23 16.28 9.34
C LYS A 102 34.41 15.66 8.19
N LYS A 103 34.16 16.42 7.12
CA LYS A 103 33.44 15.94 5.93
C LYS A 103 34.21 14.85 5.17
N ALA A 104 35.51 15.03 4.93
CA ALA A 104 36.33 14.03 4.23
C ALA A 104 36.40 12.71 5.01
N ASN A 105 36.58 12.77 6.33
CA ASN A 105 36.59 11.59 7.20
C ASN A 105 35.25 10.84 7.20
N LEU A 106 34.13 11.57 7.19
CA LEU A 106 32.80 10.98 7.04
C LEU A 106 32.67 10.22 5.71
N GLU A 107 33.00 10.87 4.58
CA GLU A 107 32.88 10.27 3.24
C GLU A 107 33.77 9.02 3.10
N ALA A 108 34.99 9.05 3.64
CA ALA A 108 35.88 7.89 3.58
C ALA A 108 35.45 6.73 4.48
N ALA A 109 34.89 7.02 5.66
CA ALA A 109 34.40 5.99 6.58
C ALA A 109 33.06 5.38 6.13
N ARG A 110 32.29 6.10 5.31
CA ARG A 110 30.92 5.73 4.95
C ARG A 110 30.79 4.33 4.33
N PRO A 111 31.61 3.89 3.36
CA PRO A 111 31.46 2.57 2.77
C PRO A 111 31.70 1.44 3.79
N ARG A 112 32.62 1.65 4.74
CA ARG A 112 32.90 0.68 5.81
C ARG A 112 31.80 0.66 6.85
N PHE A 113 31.24 1.83 7.17
CA PHE A 113 30.07 1.91 8.02
C PHE A 113 28.88 1.18 7.38
N ALA A 114 28.63 1.37 6.08
CA ALA A 114 27.57 0.68 5.35
C ALA A 114 27.75 -0.85 5.37
N GLU A 115 28.97 -1.34 5.15
CA GLU A 115 29.31 -2.76 5.19
C GLU A 115 29.09 -3.36 6.59
N ALA A 116 29.61 -2.70 7.63
CA ALA A 116 29.41 -3.11 9.02
C ALA A 116 27.94 -3.08 9.43
N LEU A 117 27.21 -2.04 9.01
CA LEU A 117 25.79 -1.88 9.32
C LEU A 117 24.95 -2.94 8.61
N ALA A 118 25.29 -3.29 7.37
CA ALA A 118 24.62 -4.37 6.64
C ALA A 118 24.77 -5.71 7.38
N ILE A 119 25.98 -6.04 7.84
CA ILE A 119 26.23 -7.26 8.61
C ILE A 119 25.44 -7.25 9.91
N ALA A 120 25.48 -6.15 10.65
CA ALA A 120 24.78 -6.01 11.93
C ALA A 120 23.24 -6.01 11.80
N MET A 121 22.71 -5.83 10.59
CA MET A 121 21.28 -5.82 10.30
C MET A 121 20.83 -7.07 9.55
N ASP A 122 21.73 -7.99 9.21
CA ASP A 122 21.43 -9.20 8.44
C ASP A 122 20.44 -10.11 9.19
N ASP A 123 20.55 -10.18 10.52
CA ASP A 123 19.67 -10.95 11.40
C ASP A 123 18.66 -10.09 12.19
N CYS A 124 18.60 -8.77 11.91
CA CYS A 124 17.83 -7.78 12.68
C CYS A 124 18.14 -7.78 14.20
N VAL A 125 19.31 -8.29 14.61
CA VAL A 125 19.75 -8.34 16.00
C VAL A 125 21.19 -7.87 16.12
N ILE A 126 21.34 -6.58 16.44
CA ILE A 126 22.67 -6.02 16.69
C ILE A 126 23.24 -6.56 18.00
N SER A 127 24.34 -7.29 17.92
CA SER A 127 25.14 -7.74 19.07
C SER A 127 25.99 -6.60 19.65
N SER A 128 26.47 -6.78 20.89
CA SER A 128 27.37 -5.80 21.52
C SER A 128 28.69 -5.61 20.77
N GLU A 129 29.15 -6.63 20.06
CA GLU A 129 30.39 -6.57 19.26
C GLU A 129 30.18 -5.73 18.00
N GLU A 130 29.06 -5.91 17.30
CA GLU A 130 28.70 -5.12 16.11
C GLU A 130 28.41 -3.66 16.47
N GLU A 131 27.68 -3.41 17.55
CA GLU A 131 27.44 -2.05 18.04
C GLU A 131 28.77 -1.35 18.39
N SER A 132 29.70 -2.08 19.03
CA SER A 132 31.04 -1.56 19.34
C SER A 132 31.85 -1.27 18.09
N HIS A 133 31.73 -2.10 17.06
CA HIS A 133 32.39 -1.90 15.77
C HIS A 133 31.85 -0.66 15.05
N LEU A 134 30.53 -0.49 14.99
CA LEU A 134 29.89 0.72 14.44
C LEU A 134 30.31 2.00 15.18
N HIS A 135 30.33 1.95 16.52
CA HIS A 135 30.84 3.04 17.35
C HIS A 135 32.29 3.38 17.03
N TRP A 136 33.13 2.35 16.84
CA TRP A 136 34.54 2.54 16.52
C TRP A 136 34.73 3.21 15.14
N ILE A 137 33.96 2.81 14.11
CA ILE A 137 34.02 3.44 12.78
C ILE A 137 33.61 4.92 12.90
N ALA A 138 32.48 5.21 13.53
CA ALA A 138 31.98 6.58 13.70
C ALA A 138 32.99 7.46 14.47
N LYS A 139 33.53 6.94 15.58
CA LYS A 139 34.55 7.64 16.39
C LYS A 139 35.84 7.89 15.62
N THR A 140 36.23 6.97 14.74
CA THR A 140 37.41 7.13 13.87
C THR A 140 37.19 8.25 12.85
N ALA A 141 35.98 8.37 12.32
CA ALA A 141 35.59 9.50 11.46
C ALA A 141 35.43 10.84 12.21
N GLY A 142 35.43 10.82 13.56
CA GLY A 142 35.29 12.03 14.39
C GLY A 142 33.83 12.39 14.70
N TYR A 143 32.93 11.42 14.69
CA TYR A 143 31.51 11.56 15.02
C TYR A 143 31.14 10.65 16.20
N SER A 144 30.11 11.04 16.96
CA SER A 144 29.36 10.04 17.73
C SER A 144 28.60 9.10 16.79
N LEU A 145 28.23 7.90 17.25
CA LEU A 145 27.43 6.97 16.44
C LEU A 145 26.13 7.63 15.96
N HIS A 146 25.44 8.36 16.84
CA HIS A 146 24.20 9.05 16.50
C HIS A 146 24.38 10.12 15.41
N GLU A 147 25.39 10.99 15.53
CA GLU A 147 25.65 12.00 14.50
C GLU A 147 26.02 11.37 13.15
N PHE A 148 26.80 10.28 13.17
CA PHE A 148 27.18 9.57 11.95
C PHE A 148 25.95 8.92 11.30
N MET A 149 25.11 8.24 12.09
CA MET A 149 23.86 7.63 11.64
C MET A 149 22.94 8.67 11.00
N MET A 150 22.72 9.82 11.63
CA MET A 150 21.86 10.86 11.06
C MET A 150 22.37 11.36 9.70
N GLU A 151 23.68 11.51 9.54
CA GLU A 151 24.28 11.98 8.28
C GLU A 151 24.33 10.89 7.21
N PHE A 152 24.60 9.64 7.61
CA PHE A 152 24.51 8.45 6.75
C PHE A 152 23.10 8.30 6.19
N PHE A 153 22.08 8.39 7.06
CA PHE A 153 20.71 8.18 6.62
C PHE A 153 20.14 9.33 5.79
N ARG A 154 20.69 10.55 5.95
CA ARG A 154 20.35 11.70 5.11
C ARG A 154 20.82 11.54 3.66
N THR A 155 21.89 10.78 3.42
CA THR A 155 22.57 10.69 2.12
C THR A 155 22.37 9.34 1.43
N GLU A 156 22.49 8.24 2.17
CA GLU A 156 22.45 6.87 1.65
C GLU A 156 21.46 5.95 2.37
N GLY A 157 20.91 6.39 3.51
CA GLY A 157 19.97 5.58 4.31
C GLY A 157 18.72 5.17 3.55
N GLU A 158 18.31 5.97 2.56
CA GLU A 158 17.17 5.61 1.72
C GLU A 158 17.42 4.29 1.00
N GLN A 159 18.49 4.22 0.21
CA GLN A 159 18.82 3.02 -0.56
C GLN A 159 19.18 1.84 0.35
N PHE A 160 19.83 2.11 1.48
CA PHE A 160 20.22 1.10 2.44
C PHE A 160 19.00 0.40 3.08
N LEU A 161 18.09 1.15 3.72
CA LEU A 161 16.89 0.57 4.35
C LEU A 161 16.00 -0.12 3.32
N ASN A 162 15.92 0.46 2.13
CA ASN A 162 15.18 -0.12 1.02
C ASN A 162 15.75 -1.48 0.60
N GLY A 163 17.08 -1.62 0.57
CA GLY A 163 17.74 -2.88 0.28
C GLY A 163 17.49 -3.94 1.37
N VAL A 164 17.62 -3.55 2.63
CA VAL A 164 17.37 -4.46 3.78
C VAL A 164 15.91 -4.94 3.75
N PHE A 165 14.95 -4.02 3.68
CA PHE A 165 13.53 -4.37 3.67
C PHE A 165 13.14 -5.25 2.48
N ALA A 166 13.66 -4.96 1.29
CA ALA A 166 13.41 -5.80 0.11
C ALA A 166 13.97 -7.22 0.28
N ALA A 167 15.19 -7.36 0.79
CA ALA A 167 15.80 -8.66 1.05
C ALA A 167 15.02 -9.48 2.09
N SER A 168 14.51 -8.84 3.15
CA SER A 168 13.70 -9.51 4.17
C SER A 168 12.39 -10.06 3.61
N ILE A 169 11.73 -9.32 2.71
CA ILE A 169 10.51 -9.78 2.04
C ILE A 169 10.79 -10.94 1.08
N GLU A 170 11.90 -10.86 0.32
CA GLU A 170 12.31 -11.92 -0.62
C GLU A 170 12.64 -13.25 0.09
N ALA A 171 13.05 -13.19 1.36
CA ALA A 171 13.32 -14.36 2.19
C ALA A 171 12.04 -15.08 2.71
N GLU A 172 10.88 -14.82 2.12
CA GLU A 172 9.55 -15.34 2.51
C GLU A 172 9.10 -14.94 3.93
N GLN A 173 9.73 -13.92 4.50
CA GLN A 173 9.28 -13.33 5.77
C GLN A 173 8.02 -12.49 5.54
N SER A 174 7.13 -12.43 6.52
CA SER A 174 5.98 -11.51 6.51
C SER A 174 6.49 -10.06 6.43
N ALA A 175 6.01 -9.29 5.44
CA ALA A 175 6.41 -7.89 5.29
C ALA A 175 6.09 -7.02 6.51
N ILE A 176 5.09 -7.41 7.30
CA ILE A 176 4.74 -6.72 8.56
C ILE A 176 5.77 -7.05 9.64
N ASP A 177 6.18 -8.31 9.74
CA ASP A 177 7.16 -8.74 10.73
C ASP A 177 8.53 -8.15 10.39
N SER A 178 8.93 -8.17 9.11
CA SER A 178 10.14 -7.51 8.62
C SER A 178 10.13 -6.00 8.90
N LEU A 179 8.97 -5.34 8.80
CA LEU A 179 8.85 -3.93 9.17
C LEU A 179 9.09 -3.72 10.67
N ASP A 180 8.49 -4.54 11.52
CA ASP A 180 8.62 -4.42 12.96
C ASP A 180 10.05 -4.69 13.44
N GLU A 181 10.70 -5.70 12.87
CA GLU A 181 12.12 -6.01 13.10
C GLU A 181 13.03 -4.86 12.64
N LEU A 182 12.77 -4.29 11.46
CA LEU A 182 13.53 -3.15 10.95
C LEU A 182 13.37 -1.91 11.84
N ILE A 183 12.15 -1.60 12.29
CA ILE A 183 11.87 -0.49 13.21
C ILE A 183 12.59 -0.71 14.54
N ALA A 184 12.50 -1.91 15.11
CA ALA A 184 13.16 -2.23 16.37
C ALA A 184 14.69 -2.10 16.27
N THR A 185 15.28 -2.58 15.17
CA THR A 185 16.72 -2.49 14.90
C THR A 185 17.16 -1.05 14.70
N ALA A 186 16.42 -0.28 13.90
CA ALA A 186 16.70 1.13 13.66
C ALA A 186 16.59 1.96 14.95
N ALA A 187 15.63 1.65 15.83
CA ALA A 187 15.47 2.30 17.12
C ALA A 187 16.67 2.09 18.05
N LYS A 188 17.27 0.89 18.07
CA LYS A 188 18.53 0.62 18.81
C LYS A 188 19.67 1.51 18.35
N LEU A 189 19.69 1.87 17.07
CA LEU A 189 20.68 2.76 16.48
C LEU A 189 20.32 4.26 16.59
N GLY A 190 19.22 4.58 17.29
CA GLY A 190 18.77 5.96 17.52
C GLY A 190 18.07 6.60 16.33
N LEU A 191 17.60 5.81 15.36
CA LEU A 191 16.78 6.32 14.26
C LEU A 191 15.30 6.39 14.65
N PRO A 192 14.64 7.55 14.44
CA PRO A 192 13.20 7.65 14.62
C PRO A 192 12.43 6.76 13.63
N GLN A 193 11.37 6.13 14.11
CA GLN A 193 10.46 5.31 13.30
C GLN A 193 9.92 6.06 12.08
N GLU A 194 9.65 7.35 12.20
CA GLU A 194 9.14 8.19 11.11
C GLU A 194 10.11 8.25 9.91
N ILE A 195 11.42 8.27 10.17
CA ILE A 195 12.43 8.27 9.11
C ILE A 195 12.40 6.93 8.39
N VAL A 196 12.38 5.82 9.14
CA VAL A 196 12.32 4.46 8.58
C VAL A 196 11.10 4.29 7.68
N LEU A 197 9.90 4.63 8.19
CA LEU A 197 8.65 4.51 7.46
C LEU A 197 8.61 5.37 6.19
N LYS A 198 9.15 6.59 6.26
CA LYS A 198 9.22 7.49 5.10
C LYS A 198 10.20 6.96 4.05
N THR A 199 11.32 6.42 4.48
CA THR A 199 12.35 5.87 3.61
C THR A 199 11.85 4.66 2.82
N ILE A 200 11.22 3.69 3.49
CA ILE A 200 10.76 2.45 2.84
C ILE A 200 9.46 2.62 2.04
N GLN A 201 8.85 3.80 2.08
CA GLN A 201 7.57 4.07 1.44
C GLN A 201 7.51 3.62 -0.04
N PRO A 202 8.50 3.90 -0.91
CA PRO A 202 8.42 3.49 -2.31
C PRO A 202 8.36 1.95 -2.48
N GLN A 203 9.08 1.21 -1.64
CA GLN A 203 9.16 -0.24 -1.63
C GLN A 203 7.87 -0.84 -1.08
N ALA A 204 7.33 -0.24 0.00
CA ALA A 204 6.04 -0.61 0.55
C ALA A 204 4.91 -0.45 -0.47
N VAL A 205 4.90 0.66 -1.23
CA VAL A 205 3.93 0.87 -2.32
C VAL A 205 4.01 -0.26 -3.34
N ARG A 206 5.21 -0.57 -3.85
CA ARG A 206 5.42 -1.64 -4.84
C ARG A 206 4.99 -3.00 -4.32
N TYR A 207 5.31 -3.31 -3.06
CA TYR A 207 4.91 -4.57 -2.44
C TYR A 207 3.39 -4.69 -2.38
N ILE A 208 2.69 -3.66 -1.90
CA ILE A 208 1.22 -3.67 -1.82
C ILE A 208 0.57 -3.77 -3.20
N GLU A 209 1.11 -3.07 -4.20
CA GLU A 209 0.63 -3.17 -5.59
C GLU A 209 0.78 -4.60 -6.14
N HIS A 210 1.91 -5.25 -5.87
CA HIS A 210 2.14 -6.64 -6.25
C HIS A 210 1.18 -7.59 -5.53
N THR A 211 1.04 -7.48 -4.20
CA THR A 211 0.10 -8.29 -3.42
C THR A 211 -1.33 -8.13 -3.91
N LEU A 212 -1.75 -6.91 -4.28
CA LEU A 212 -3.07 -6.67 -4.85
C LEU A 212 -3.22 -7.28 -6.25
N ALA A 213 -2.19 -7.22 -7.08
CA ALA A 213 -2.19 -7.83 -8.41
C ALA A 213 -2.27 -9.36 -8.33
N ASP A 214 -1.51 -9.99 -7.44
CA ASP A 214 -1.53 -11.42 -7.18
C ASP A 214 -2.92 -11.87 -6.70
N ALA A 215 -3.48 -11.18 -5.69
CA ALA A 215 -4.81 -11.49 -5.18
C ALA A 215 -5.89 -11.38 -6.27
N LYS A 216 -5.74 -10.45 -7.22
CA LYS A 216 -6.68 -10.29 -8.34
C LYS A 216 -6.60 -11.42 -9.38
N GLN A 217 -5.50 -12.18 -9.42
CA GLN A 217 -5.30 -13.24 -10.41
C GLN A 217 -6.34 -14.36 -10.27
N ASP A 218 -6.68 -14.74 -9.04
CA ASP A 218 -7.64 -15.81 -8.73
C ASP A 218 -9.09 -15.33 -8.76
N GLU A 219 -9.31 -14.06 -9.09
CA GLU A 219 -10.63 -13.49 -9.36
C GLU A 219 -11.61 -13.51 -8.15
N ILE A 220 -11.15 -14.02 -7.00
CA ILE A 220 -11.85 -14.19 -5.72
C ILE A 220 -10.91 -13.70 -4.62
N LEU A 221 -11.37 -12.75 -3.81
CA LEU A 221 -10.60 -12.26 -2.67
C LEU A 221 -10.78 -13.20 -1.47
N GLY A 222 -9.69 -13.82 -1.03
CA GLY A 222 -9.62 -14.60 0.20
C GLY A 222 -9.72 -13.74 1.46
N LEU A 223 -10.19 -14.31 2.56
CA LEU A 223 -10.27 -13.60 3.85
C LEU A 223 -8.88 -13.19 4.36
N GLU A 224 -7.89 -14.07 4.21
CA GLU A 224 -6.51 -13.83 4.63
C GLU A 224 -5.86 -12.74 3.77
N GLU A 225 -6.07 -12.75 2.45
CA GLU A 225 -5.58 -11.72 1.52
C GLU A 225 -6.18 -10.34 1.83
N GLU A 226 -7.51 -10.29 2.07
CA GLU A 226 -8.18 -9.04 2.45
C GLU A 226 -7.66 -8.50 3.78
N GLN A 227 -7.45 -9.38 4.77
CA GLN A 227 -6.87 -8.99 6.05
C GLN A 227 -5.44 -8.48 5.90
N LEU A 228 -4.60 -9.17 5.13
CA LEU A 228 -3.23 -8.78 4.85
C LEU A 228 -3.20 -7.39 4.19
N LEU A 229 -3.91 -7.19 3.07
CA LEU A 229 -3.94 -5.90 2.36
C LEU A 229 -4.41 -4.76 3.26
N ASN A 230 -5.44 -4.98 4.07
CA ASN A 230 -5.90 -3.98 5.04
C ASN A 230 -4.87 -3.70 6.13
N GLN A 231 -4.15 -4.71 6.61
CA GLN A 231 -3.06 -4.52 7.55
C GLN A 231 -1.91 -3.72 6.93
N LEU A 232 -1.50 -4.04 5.70
CA LEU A 232 -0.47 -3.30 4.98
C LEU A 232 -0.85 -1.81 4.82
N LEU A 233 -2.09 -1.51 4.39
CA LEU A 233 -2.62 -0.14 4.28
C LEU A 233 -2.69 0.64 5.59
N LYS A 234 -2.71 -0.08 6.73
CA LYS A 234 -2.75 0.50 8.07
C LYS A 234 -1.35 0.70 8.66
N ARG A 235 -0.42 -0.23 8.42
CA ARG A 235 0.92 -0.24 9.01
C ARG A 235 1.91 0.64 8.25
N PHE A 236 1.84 0.63 6.92
CA PHE A 236 2.72 1.43 6.09
C PHE A 236 2.21 2.86 5.92
N VAL A 237 3.14 3.81 5.86
CA VAL A 237 2.84 5.21 5.53
C VAL A 237 2.89 5.35 4.02
N LEU A 238 1.74 5.60 3.40
CA LEU A 238 1.61 5.74 1.94
C LEU A 238 1.22 7.17 1.55
N PRO A 239 1.58 7.65 0.34
CA PRO A 239 1.02 8.88 -0.22
C PRO A 239 -0.51 8.80 -0.25
N LYS A 240 -1.20 9.93 -0.03
CA LYS A 240 -2.67 9.95 0.07
C LYS A 240 -3.34 9.45 -1.20
N GLU A 241 -2.79 9.84 -2.34
CA GLU A 241 -3.26 9.50 -3.68
C GLU A 241 -3.19 7.99 -3.91
N VAL A 242 -2.04 7.40 -3.58
CA VAL A 242 -1.79 5.95 -3.68
C VAL A 242 -2.70 5.18 -2.72
N LYS A 243 -2.82 5.63 -1.47
CA LYS A 243 -3.71 5.00 -0.49
C LYS A 243 -5.17 5.00 -0.96
N SER A 244 -5.63 6.12 -1.52
CA SER A 244 -6.99 6.26 -2.06
C SER A 244 -7.21 5.32 -3.24
N TYR A 245 -6.22 5.24 -4.15
CA TYR A 245 -6.27 4.33 -5.29
C TYR A 245 -6.37 2.87 -4.85
N ILE A 246 -5.43 2.39 -4.04
CA ILE A 246 -5.41 0.98 -3.58
C ILE A 246 -6.67 0.65 -2.78
N SER A 247 -7.15 1.56 -1.93
CA SER A 247 -8.38 1.35 -1.16
C SER A 247 -9.60 1.22 -2.08
N SER A 248 -9.70 2.04 -3.13
CA SER A 248 -10.78 1.96 -4.12
C SER A 248 -10.72 0.64 -4.90
N GLU A 249 -9.53 0.24 -5.34
CA GLU A 249 -9.33 -1.02 -6.06
C GLU A 249 -9.67 -2.25 -5.19
N LEU A 250 -9.29 -2.23 -3.91
CA LEU A 250 -9.61 -3.30 -2.97
C LEU A 250 -11.11 -3.39 -2.70
N GLN A 251 -11.79 -2.26 -2.55
CA GLN A 251 -13.25 -2.21 -2.38
C GLN A 251 -13.98 -2.76 -3.61
N GLU A 252 -13.56 -2.37 -4.82
CA GLU A 252 -14.13 -2.91 -6.06
C GLU A 252 -13.88 -4.41 -6.17
N PHE A 253 -12.66 -4.87 -5.87
CA PHE A 253 -12.33 -6.29 -5.93
C PHE A 253 -13.14 -7.12 -4.91
N HIS A 254 -13.27 -6.64 -3.68
CA HIS A 254 -14.12 -7.25 -2.65
C HIS A 254 -15.57 -7.38 -3.13
N LEU A 255 -16.14 -6.29 -3.67
CA LEU A 255 -17.51 -6.31 -4.20
C LEU A 255 -17.66 -7.33 -5.33
N LEU A 256 -16.77 -7.33 -6.31
CA LEU A 256 -16.82 -8.30 -7.43
C LEU A 256 -16.69 -9.75 -6.94
N SER A 257 -15.85 -10.00 -5.94
CA SER A 257 -15.69 -11.32 -5.33
C SER A 257 -16.97 -11.78 -4.62
N GLU A 258 -17.60 -10.92 -3.84
CA GLU A 258 -18.87 -11.23 -3.17
C GLU A 258 -20.00 -11.46 -4.17
N LEU A 259 -20.06 -10.69 -5.26
CA LEU A 259 -21.03 -10.91 -6.33
C LEU A 259 -20.85 -12.27 -7.00
N LYS A 260 -19.61 -12.73 -7.23
CA LYS A 260 -19.34 -14.09 -7.73
C LYS A 260 -19.79 -15.19 -6.77
N ARG A 261 -19.76 -14.92 -5.46
CA ARG A 261 -20.30 -15.81 -4.42
C ARG A 261 -21.84 -15.76 -4.31
N GLY A 262 -22.50 -14.90 -5.10
CA GLY A 262 -23.95 -14.70 -5.07
C GLY A 262 -24.41 -13.83 -3.90
N LYS A 263 -23.54 -12.95 -3.40
CA LYS A 263 -23.86 -12.00 -2.32
C LYS A 263 -23.98 -10.60 -2.89
N LEU A 264 -25.19 -10.05 -2.79
CA LEU A 264 -25.48 -8.68 -3.22
C LEU A 264 -25.24 -7.69 -2.08
N PRO A 265 -24.65 -6.51 -2.35
CA PRO A 265 -24.52 -5.45 -1.35
C PRO A 265 -25.90 -4.97 -0.90
N SER A 266 -26.07 -4.61 0.37
CA SER A 266 -27.36 -4.08 0.86
C SER A 266 -27.22 -2.60 1.20
N LEU A 267 -27.95 -1.75 0.47
CA LEU A 267 -27.98 -0.30 0.67
C LEU A 267 -29.18 0.11 1.53
N LYS A 268 -29.05 1.25 2.22
CA LYS A 268 -30.20 1.89 2.87
C LYS A 268 -31.21 2.33 1.81
N GLN A 269 -32.49 2.27 2.16
CA GLN A 269 -33.57 2.70 1.28
C GLN A 269 -33.35 4.16 0.82
N PRO A 270 -33.26 4.42 -0.49
CA PRO A 270 -33.18 5.78 -1.02
C PRO A 270 -34.52 6.53 -0.88
N SER A 271 -34.46 7.81 -0.56
CA SER A 271 -35.65 8.67 -0.50
C SER A 271 -36.36 8.73 -1.85
N GLY A 272 -37.70 8.59 -1.85
CA GLY A 272 -38.51 8.69 -3.06
C GLY A 272 -38.59 7.42 -3.92
N VAL A 273 -37.95 6.32 -3.49
CA VAL A 273 -38.09 5.01 -4.15
C VAL A 273 -39.14 4.16 -3.44
N SER A 274 -40.17 3.75 -4.18
CA SER A 274 -41.24 2.87 -3.68
C SER A 274 -40.81 1.39 -3.74
N LEU A 275 -40.56 0.81 -2.57
CA LEU A 275 -40.14 -0.59 -2.38
C LEU A 275 -41.29 -1.45 -1.86
N LYS A 276 -41.34 -2.72 -2.26
CA LYS A 276 -42.24 -3.72 -1.67
C LYS A 276 -41.75 -4.13 -0.28
N ALA A 277 -42.63 -4.71 0.54
CA ALA A 277 -42.24 -5.26 1.83
C ALA A 277 -41.14 -6.32 1.66
N GLY A 278 -39.99 -6.10 2.29
CA GLY A 278 -38.83 -6.98 2.22
C GLY A 278 -37.92 -6.81 0.99
N GLU A 279 -38.27 -5.93 0.04
CA GLU A 279 -37.43 -5.66 -1.14
C GLU A 279 -36.16 -4.90 -0.74
N LEU A 280 -34.99 -5.49 -1.00
CA LEU A 280 -33.70 -4.89 -0.68
C LEU A 280 -33.11 -4.14 -1.86
N VAL A 281 -32.49 -2.98 -1.60
CA VAL A 281 -31.77 -2.19 -2.62
C VAL A 281 -30.30 -2.57 -2.63
N HIS A 282 -29.77 -2.83 -3.81
CA HIS A 282 -28.37 -3.22 -4.02
C HIS A 282 -27.55 -2.16 -4.75
N PHE A 283 -28.21 -1.26 -5.49
CA PHE A 283 -27.58 -0.14 -6.16
C PHE A 283 -28.55 1.04 -6.27
N HIS A 284 -28.07 2.26 -6.10
CA HIS A 284 -28.82 3.49 -6.36
C HIS A 284 -27.88 4.63 -6.72
N ASP A 285 -27.97 5.14 -7.95
CA ASP A 285 -27.17 6.29 -8.39
C ASP A 285 -27.78 7.01 -9.60
N GLY A 286 -27.25 8.18 -9.94
CA GLY A 286 -27.61 8.97 -11.11
C GLY A 286 -27.36 8.22 -12.42
N ALA A 287 -28.36 8.22 -13.31
CA ALA A 287 -28.29 7.56 -14.60
C ALA A 287 -29.07 8.33 -15.68
N THR A 288 -28.68 8.09 -16.93
CA THR A 288 -29.39 8.55 -18.11
C THR A 288 -30.04 7.37 -18.82
N TRP A 289 -31.35 7.40 -18.96
CA TRP A 289 -32.10 6.42 -19.74
C TRP A 289 -32.32 6.93 -21.16
N GLU A 290 -31.73 6.22 -22.11
CA GLU A 290 -31.92 6.40 -23.54
C GLU A 290 -32.86 5.32 -24.08
N ARG A 291 -34.00 5.76 -24.60
CA ARG A 291 -35.05 4.88 -25.10
C ARG A 291 -35.20 5.05 -26.60
N LEU A 292 -34.96 3.97 -27.35
CA LEU A 292 -35.24 3.93 -28.77
C LEU A 292 -36.76 3.89 -29.02
N ARG A 293 -37.25 4.82 -29.84
CA ARG A 293 -38.60 4.85 -30.40
C ARG A 293 -38.51 4.61 -31.91
N LEU A 294 -39.31 3.67 -32.39
CA LEU A 294 -39.48 3.43 -33.82
C LEU A 294 -40.67 4.27 -34.30
N LEU A 295 -40.40 5.41 -34.93
CA LEU A 295 -41.43 6.29 -35.50
C LEU A 295 -41.55 6.03 -37.01
N LYS A 296 -42.68 6.44 -37.59
CA LYS A 296 -42.89 6.39 -39.06
C LYS A 296 -41.85 7.22 -39.82
N SER A 297 -41.29 8.26 -39.18
CA SER A 297 -40.24 9.13 -39.70
C SER A 297 -38.82 8.60 -39.51
N GLY A 298 -38.67 7.38 -38.97
CA GLY A 298 -37.39 6.79 -38.61
C GLY A 298 -37.19 6.65 -37.08
N PRO A 299 -36.13 5.96 -36.65
CA PRO A 299 -35.82 5.80 -35.24
C PRO A 299 -35.47 7.14 -34.58
N SER A 300 -35.97 7.37 -33.37
CA SER A 300 -35.67 8.53 -32.53
C SER A 300 -35.35 8.05 -31.11
N THR A 301 -34.50 8.77 -30.37
CA THR A 301 -34.11 8.39 -29.01
C THR A 301 -34.60 9.43 -28.02
N ASP A 302 -35.41 9.00 -27.05
CA ASP A 302 -35.76 9.82 -25.90
C ASP A 302 -34.66 9.70 -24.84
N VAL A 303 -34.28 10.82 -24.24
CA VAL A 303 -33.26 10.87 -23.20
C VAL A 303 -33.87 11.40 -21.91
N HIS A 304 -33.82 10.60 -20.85
CA HIS A 304 -34.32 10.94 -19.54
C HIS A 304 -33.18 10.90 -18.52
N LYS A 305 -32.97 11.99 -17.78
CA LYS A 305 -31.97 12.05 -16.70
C LYS A 305 -32.66 11.81 -15.36
N GLY A 306 -32.16 10.87 -14.57
CA GLY A 306 -32.78 10.47 -13.31
C GLY A 306 -31.88 9.58 -12.48
N PHE A 307 -32.50 8.70 -11.70
CA PHE A 307 -31.81 7.74 -10.83
C PHE A 307 -32.17 6.31 -11.25
N LEU A 308 -31.18 5.44 -11.24
CA LEU A 308 -31.34 4.01 -11.43
C LEU A 308 -31.22 3.31 -10.08
N THR A 309 -32.17 2.44 -9.77
CA THR A 309 -32.14 1.59 -8.57
C THR A 309 -32.22 0.12 -8.99
N ILE A 310 -31.37 -0.72 -8.41
CA ILE A 310 -31.38 -2.17 -8.59
C ILE A 310 -31.74 -2.79 -7.25
N SER A 311 -32.77 -3.62 -7.21
CA SER A 311 -33.19 -4.38 -6.02
C SER A 311 -33.03 -5.88 -6.21
N ASP A 312 -33.35 -6.67 -5.20
CA ASP A 312 -33.39 -8.14 -5.29
C ASP A 312 -34.42 -8.69 -6.30
N SER A 313 -35.39 -7.87 -6.72
CA SER A 313 -36.55 -8.33 -7.50
C SER A 313 -36.79 -7.59 -8.82
N ARG A 314 -36.20 -6.39 -9.00
CA ARG A 314 -36.40 -5.56 -10.20
C ARG A 314 -35.37 -4.44 -10.32
N MET A 315 -35.32 -3.86 -11.51
CA MET A 315 -34.66 -2.58 -11.74
C MET A 315 -35.70 -1.45 -11.83
N LEU A 316 -35.39 -0.27 -11.33
CA LEU A 316 -36.26 0.89 -11.30
C LEU A 316 -35.51 2.09 -11.86
N PHE A 317 -36.15 2.83 -12.76
CA PHE A 317 -35.66 4.14 -13.18
C PHE A 317 -36.67 5.20 -12.77
N SER A 318 -36.20 6.27 -12.11
CA SER A 318 -37.04 7.37 -11.65
C SER A 318 -36.49 8.71 -12.12
N SER A 319 -37.33 9.52 -12.79
CA SER A 319 -37.02 10.89 -13.15
C SER A 319 -38.28 11.75 -13.19
N SER A 320 -38.11 13.08 -13.29
CA SER A 320 -39.21 14.04 -13.48
C SER A 320 -39.96 13.87 -14.80
N THR A 321 -39.31 13.29 -15.82
CA THR A 321 -39.88 13.15 -17.17
C THR A 321 -40.42 11.75 -17.45
N ARG A 322 -39.89 10.75 -16.75
CA ARG A 322 -40.23 9.33 -16.96
C ARG A 322 -39.80 8.51 -15.76
N SER A 323 -40.70 7.67 -15.26
CA SER A 323 -40.39 6.67 -14.24
C SER A 323 -40.97 5.33 -14.65
N GLU A 324 -40.19 4.25 -14.50
CA GLU A 324 -40.61 2.92 -14.92
C GLU A 324 -39.90 1.82 -14.12
N SER A 325 -40.60 0.70 -13.93
CA SER A 325 -40.10 -0.49 -13.24
C SER A 325 -39.92 -1.65 -14.22
N PHE A 326 -38.79 -2.34 -14.12
CA PHE A 326 -38.35 -3.41 -14.99
C PHE A 326 -38.18 -4.68 -14.16
N SER A 327 -39.21 -5.54 -14.15
CA SER A 327 -39.12 -6.86 -13.51
C SER A 327 -38.15 -7.77 -14.26
N TYR A 328 -37.30 -8.47 -13.52
CA TYR A 328 -36.31 -9.41 -14.07
C TYR A 328 -36.93 -10.48 -14.97
N GLY A 329 -38.12 -10.99 -14.65
CA GLY A 329 -38.82 -11.98 -15.49
C GLY A 329 -39.32 -11.46 -16.84
N SER A 330 -39.28 -10.14 -17.09
CA SER A 330 -39.67 -9.55 -18.38
C SER A 330 -38.48 -9.27 -19.32
N ILE A 331 -37.26 -9.48 -18.84
CA ILE A 331 -36.02 -9.29 -19.58
C ILE A 331 -35.75 -10.52 -20.45
N VAL A 332 -35.59 -10.31 -21.76
CA VAL A 332 -35.36 -11.37 -22.76
C VAL A 332 -33.87 -11.50 -23.07
N SER A 333 -33.17 -10.38 -23.20
CA SER A 333 -31.71 -10.34 -23.36
C SER A 333 -31.14 -9.05 -22.78
N TYR A 334 -29.84 -9.06 -22.49
CA TYR A 334 -29.13 -7.92 -21.93
C TYR A 334 -27.68 -7.86 -22.43
N ASP A 335 -27.08 -6.68 -22.40
CA ASP A 335 -25.68 -6.42 -22.74
C ASP A 335 -25.12 -5.35 -21.78
N LEU A 336 -23.90 -5.58 -21.26
CA LEU A 336 -23.33 -4.83 -20.12
C LEU A 336 -21.95 -4.22 -20.41
N PRO A 337 -21.79 -3.34 -21.42
CA PRO A 337 -20.49 -2.76 -21.73
C PRO A 337 -20.14 -1.63 -20.73
N GLY A 338 -19.21 -1.91 -19.81
CA GLY A 338 -18.69 -0.92 -18.86
C GLY A 338 -19.78 -0.36 -17.94
N SER A 339 -19.99 0.95 -17.98
CA SER A 339 -21.00 1.67 -17.18
C SER A 339 -22.38 1.76 -17.82
N VAL A 340 -22.67 0.89 -18.80
CA VAL A 340 -23.93 0.89 -19.54
C VAL A 340 -24.67 -0.43 -19.33
N ILE A 341 -25.95 -0.34 -18.98
CA ILE A 341 -26.86 -1.48 -18.91
C ILE A 341 -27.82 -1.38 -20.10
N LYS A 342 -27.77 -2.36 -21.01
CA LYS A 342 -28.72 -2.48 -22.13
C LYS A 342 -29.66 -3.64 -21.89
N LEU A 343 -30.97 -3.39 -21.95
CA LEU A 343 -32.01 -4.39 -21.70
C LEU A 343 -33.01 -4.47 -22.85
N GLN A 344 -33.25 -5.69 -23.31
CA GLN A 344 -34.31 -6.01 -24.26
C GLN A 344 -35.47 -6.67 -23.49
N LEU A 345 -36.61 -5.99 -23.42
CA LEU A 345 -37.82 -6.50 -22.76
C LEU A 345 -38.75 -7.16 -23.77
N ARG A 346 -39.62 -8.05 -23.30
CA ARG A 346 -40.64 -8.69 -24.14
C ARG A 346 -41.50 -7.64 -24.86
N GLY A 347 -41.46 -7.64 -26.19
CA GLY A 347 -42.30 -6.76 -27.03
C GLY A 347 -41.91 -5.28 -27.02
N ARG A 348 -40.71 -4.92 -26.54
CA ARG A 348 -40.25 -3.52 -26.50
C ARG A 348 -38.86 -3.38 -27.12
N PRO A 349 -38.51 -2.25 -27.72
CA PRO A 349 -37.16 -2.04 -28.24
C PRO A 349 -36.11 -2.01 -27.11
N MET A 350 -34.83 -2.09 -27.48
CA MET A 350 -33.70 -2.04 -26.56
C MET A 350 -33.73 -0.76 -25.72
N GLN A 351 -33.55 -0.91 -24.42
CA GLN A 351 -33.44 0.19 -23.45
C GLN A 351 -31.97 0.33 -23.06
N ARG A 352 -31.43 1.55 -23.05
CA ARG A 352 -30.03 1.81 -22.68
C ARG A 352 -29.96 2.72 -21.46
N PHE A 353 -29.28 2.30 -20.41
CA PHE A 353 -29.06 3.07 -19.19
C PHE A 353 -27.57 3.36 -19.03
N VAL A 354 -27.20 4.63 -18.91
CA VAL A 354 -25.82 5.09 -18.72
C VAL A 354 -25.66 5.59 -17.30
N ILE A 355 -24.86 4.92 -16.49
CA ILE A 355 -24.59 5.34 -15.10
C ILE A 355 -23.56 6.49 -15.09
N GLN A 356 -23.82 7.53 -14.30
CA GLN A 356 -23.00 8.75 -14.28
C GLN A 356 -21.64 8.55 -13.60
N ASN A 357 -21.61 7.81 -12.49
CA ASN A 357 -20.36 7.45 -11.82
C ASN A 357 -19.80 6.18 -12.46
N GLY A 358 -18.81 6.32 -13.34
CA GLY A 358 -18.22 5.28 -14.18
C GLY A 358 -17.53 4.10 -13.47
N SER A 359 -17.91 3.79 -12.22
CA SER A 359 -17.59 2.52 -11.57
C SER A 359 -18.12 1.35 -12.42
N LYS A 360 -17.35 0.25 -12.54
CA LYS A 360 -17.73 -0.93 -13.34
C LYS A 360 -18.77 -1.80 -12.63
N SER A 361 -18.99 -1.55 -11.34
CA SER A 361 -19.77 -2.36 -10.43
C SER A 361 -21.30 -2.40 -10.64
N PRO A 362 -22.00 -1.36 -11.17
CA PRO A 362 -23.46 -1.41 -11.31
C PRO A 362 -23.95 -2.51 -12.25
N SER A 363 -23.23 -2.72 -13.35
CA SER A 363 -23.50 -3.77 -14.32
C SER A 363 -23.33 -5.15 -13.69
N ALA A 364 -22.29 -5.35 -12.88
CA ALA A 364 -22.06 -6.59 -12.16
C ALA A 364 -23.13 -6.86 -11.08
N ILE A 365 -23.56 -5.81 -10.34
CA ILE A 365 -24.66 -5.91 -9.37
C ILE A 365 -25.96 -6.30 -10.07
N PHE A 366 -26.29 -5.64 -11.19
CA PHE A 366 -27.47 -5.97 -12.00
C PHE A 366 -27.43 -7.42 -12.47
N GLU A 367 -26.30 -7.86 -13.03
CA GLU A 367 -26.15 -9.22 -13.53
C GLU A 367 -26.31 -10.26 -12.43
N CYS A 368 -25.68 -10.03 -11.26
CA CYS A 368 -25.82 -10.92 -10.12
C CYS A 368 -27.28 -10.99 -9.64
N ALA A 369 -27.96 -9.84 -9.48
CA ALA A 369 -29.37 -9.79 -9.08
C ALA A 369 -30.29 -10.51 -10.07
N LEU A 370 -30.07 -10.31 -11.38
CA LEU A 370 -30.82 -11.01 -12.43
C LEU A 370 -30.60 -12.52 -12.39
N ARG A 371 -29.34 -12.97 -12.25
CA ARG A 371 -29.00 -14.40 -12.17
C ARG A 371 -29.55 -15.05 -10.91
N MET A 372 -29.53 -14.36 -9.77
CA MET A 372 -30.14 -14.82 -8.52
C MET A 372 -31.67 -14.94 -8.66
N ALA A 373 -32.33 -13.92 -9.23
CA ALA A 373 -33.78 -13.93 -9.45
C ALA A 373 -34.22 -15.05 -10.41
N ASN A 374 -33.39 -15.40 -11.39
CA ASN A 374 -33.62 -16.51 -12.33
C ASN A 374 -33.12 -17.87 -11.80
N GLN A 375 -32.68 -17.96 -10.54
CA GLN A 375 -32.14 -19.20 -9.92
C GLN A 375 -30.92 -19.80 -10.65
N LEU A 376 -30.20 -18.99 -11.43
CA LEU A 376 -28.98 -19.38 -12.14
C LEU A 376 -27.74 -19.31 -11.23
N LEU A 377 -27.85 -18.60 -10.10
CA LEU A 377 -26.88 -18.56 -9.01
C LEU A 377 -27.61 -18.84 -7.70
N THR A 378 -27.17 -19.86 -6.96
CA THR A 378 -27.62 -20.11 -5.59
C THR A 378 -26.54 -19.64 -4.61
N ASN A 379 -26.95 -18.93 -3.56
CA ASN A 379 -26.03 -18.42 -2.54
C ASN A 379 -25.28 -19.60 -1.90
N GLN A 380 -23.95 -19.67 -2.04
CA GLN A 380 -23.18 -20.85 -1.64
C GLN A 380 -23.27 -21.12 -0.12
N ASP A 381 -23.56 -20.09 0.69
CA ASP A 381 -23.79 -20.22 2.13
C ASP A 381 -25.04 -21.05 2.48
N GLU A 382 -26.04 -21.18 1.59
CA GLU A 382 -27.20 -22.05 1.82
C GLU A 382 -26.84 -23.54 1.81
N LYS A 383 -25.71 -23.94 1.21
CA LYS A 383 -25.24 -25.33 1.26
C LYS A 383 -24.67 -25.74 2.62
N ARG A 384 -24.31 -24.78 3.49
CA ARG A 384 -23.95 -25.05 4.90
C ARG A 384 -25.19 -24.82 5.76
N ARG A 385 -26.00 -25.88 5.94
CA ARG A 385 -27.16 -25.92 6.87
C ARG A 385 -26.71 -25.77 8.34
N THR A 386 -26.28 -24.58 8.71
CA THR A 386 -25.96 -24.22 10.10
C THR A 386 -27.19 -23.62 10.76
N ARG A 387 -27.35 -23.77 12.08
CA ARG A 387 -28.39 -23.05 12.86
C ARG A 387 -28.11 -21.55 12.97
N HIS A 388 -26.98 -21.08 12.44
CA HIS A 388 -26.61 -19.69 12.50
C HIS A 388 -27.47 -18.90 11.50
N ILE A 389 -28.34 -18.03 12.04
CA ILE A 389 -29.15 -17.12 11.25
C ILE A 389 -28.28 -15.90 10.91
N PRO A 390 -27.99 -15.64 9.62
CA PRO A 390 -27.19 -14.50 9.19
C PRO A 390 -27.71 -13.16 9.72
N ARG A 391 -26.81 -12.20 9.94
CA ARG A 391 -27.16 -10.90 10.55
C ARG A 391 -28.20 -10.13 9.75
N ASP A 392 -28.12 -10.16 8.43
CA ASP A 392 -29.05 -9.53 7.52
C ASP A 392 -30.46 -10.17 7.60
N ILE A 393 -30.54 -11.50 7.73
CA ILE A 393 -31.82 -12.22 8.00
C ILE A 393 -32.39 -11.79 9.35
N ARG A 394 -31.56 -11.71 10.41
CA ARG A 394 -32.02 -11.25 11.74
C ARG A 394 -32.59 -9.83 11.67
N GLN A 395 -31.94 -8.93 10.93
CA GLN A 395 -32.46 -7.57 10.73
C GLN A 395 -33.79 -7.57 9.96
N ARG A 396 -33.91 -8.37 8.89
CA ARG A 396 -35.16 -8.53 8.13
C ARG A 396 -36.32 -9.01 9.00
N VAL A 397 -36.09 -10.06 9.79
CA VAL A 397 -37.09 -10.64 10.69
C VAL A 397 -37.45 -9.66 11.80
N TRP A 398 -36.47 -8.96 12.38
CA TRP A 398 -36.73 -7.93 13.40
C TRP A 398 -37.62 -6.80 12.88
N GLN A 399 -37.35 -6.32 11.66
CA GLN A 399 -38.16 -5.29 11.02
C GLN A 399 -39.57 -5.80 10.66
N ARG A 400 -39.68 -7.03 10.14
CA ARG A 400 -40.97 -7.65 9.80
C ARG A 400 -41.91 -7.68 11.00
N TYR A 401 -41.41 -8.10 12.15
CA TYR A 401 -42.20 -8.15 13.37
C TYR A 401 -42.16 -6.86 14.19
N SER A 402 -41.55 -5.79 13.66
CA SER A 402 -41.39 -4.50 14.34
C SER A 402 -40.84 -4.61 15.77
N GLY A 403 -39.97 -5.59 16.04
CA GLY A 403 -39.48 -5.89 17.39
C GLY A 403 -40.54 -6.43 18.35
N HIS A 404 -41.58 -7.11 17.87
CA HIS A 404 -42.62 -7.77 18.66
C HIS A 404 -42.60 -9.28 18.42
N CYS A 405 -43.05 -10.07 19.38
CA CYS A 405 -43.23 -11.51 19.23
C CYS A 405 -44.31 -11.81 18.18
N ALA A 406 -44.04 -12.71 17.24
CA ALA A 406 -44.96 -13.14 16.20
C ALA A 406 -46.28 -13.73 16.73
N GLU A 407 -46.27 -14.31 17.93
CA GLU A 407 -47.39 -15.03 18.52
C GLU A 407 -48.19 -14.19 19.54
N CYS A 408 -47.51 -13.36 20.33
CA CYS A 408 -48.13 -12.67 21.48
C CYS A 408 -47.85 -11.17 21.55
N ASN A 409 -47.16 -10.59 20.55
CA ASN A 409 -46.76 -9.20 20.50
C ASN A 409 -45.91 -8.69 21.69
N ALA A 410 -45.35 -9.56 22.54
CA ALA A 410 -44.41 -9.15 23.58
C ALA A 410 -43.17 -8.48 22.95
N THR A 411 -42.61 -7.47 23.61
CA THR A 411 -41.43 -6.71 23.14
C THR A 411 -40.16 -7.06 23.91
N GLU A 412 -40.26 -7.91 24.93
CA GLU A 412 -39.16 -8.27 25.82
C GLU A 412 -38.71 -9.72 25.60
N TYR A 413 -37.42 -9.98 25.83
CA TYR A 413 -36.80 -11.31 25.77
C TYR A 413 -37.10 -12.06 24.45
N LEU A 414 -36.84 -11.38 23.33
CA LEU A 414 -37.08 -11.87 21.98
C LEU A 414 -35.90 -12.68 21.45
N GLU A 415 -36.22 -13.79 20.79
CA GLU A 415 -35.30 -14.76 20.22
C GLU A 415 -35.70 -15.05 18.76
N PHE A 416 -34.69 -15.29 17.91
CA PHE A 416 -34.93 -15.72 16.53
C PHE A 416 -35.06 -17.24 16.50
N ASP A 417 -36.15 -17.72 15.91
CA ASP A 417 -36.49 -19.14 15.84
C ASP A 417 -36.87 -19.53 14.40
N HIS A 418 -36.66 -20.80 14.04
CA HIS A 418 -37.03 -21.32 12.72
C HIS A 418 -38.44 -21.93 12.76
N VAL A 419 -39.33 -21.49 11.87
CA VAL A 419 -40.70 -22.02 11.72
C VAL A 419 -40.63 -23.53 11.44
N VAL A 420 -39.87 -23.93 10.41
CA VAL A 420 -39.45 -25.33 10.19
C VAL A 420 -38.05 -25.50 10.77
N PRO A 421 -37.83 -26.40 11.75
CA PRO A 421 -36.51 -26.62 12.34
C PRO A 421 -35.45 -26.99 11.29
N VAL A 422 -34.21 -26.53 11.48
CA VAL A 422 -33.08 -26.88 10.61
C VAL A 422 -32.88 -28.41 10.51
N ALA A 423 -33.13 -29.14 11.61
CA ALA A 423 -33.07 -30.61 11.63
C ALA A 423 -34.13 -31.29 10.74
N LYS A 424 -35.25 -30.62 10.46
CA LYS A 424 -36.33 -31.09 9.56
C LYS A 424 -36.23 -30.48 8.15
N GLY A 425 -35.07 -29.90 7.81
CA GLY A 425 -34.80 -29.32 6.48
C GLY A 425 -35.15 -27.83 6.34
N GLY A 426 -35.41 -27.13 7.45
CA GLY A 426 -35.66 -25.69 7.44
C GLY A 426 -34.48 -24.86 6.94
N SER A 427 -34.76 -23.88 6.08
CA SER A 427 -33.79 -22.91 5.56
C SER A 427 -33.52 -21.78 6.56
N ASN A 428 -32.40 -21.07 6.38
CA ASN A 428 -32.12 -19.79 7.08
C ASN A 428 -32.75 -18.59 6.35
N SER A 429 -33.72 -18.81 5.46
CA SER A 429 -34.41 -17.72 4.76
C SER A 429 -35.30 -16.96 5.74
N ASP A 430 -35.51 -15.67 5.49
CA ASP A 430 -36.35 -14.83 6.32
C ASP A 430 -37.80 -15.36 6.34
N ALA A 431 -38.27 -16.02 5.29
CA ALA A 431 -39.57 -16.71 5.27
C ALA A 431 -39.68 -17.85 6.30
N ASN A 432 -38.57 -18.50 6.66
CA ASN A 432 -38.53 -19.62 7.62
C ASN A 432 -38.03 -19.19 9.00
N VAL A 433 -37.72 -17.91 9.23
CA VAL A 433 -37.28 -17.37 10.52
C VAL A 433 -38.33 -16.41 11.08
N GLN A 434 -38.63 -16.55 12.36
CA GLN A 434 -39.59 -15.76 13.11
C GLN A 434 -38.97 -15.18 14.38
N LEU A 435 -39.63 -14.15 14.95
CA LEU A 435 -39.23 -13.53 16.21
C LEU A 435 -40.22 -13.96 17.30
N LEU A 436 -39.76 -14.68 18.32
CA LEU A 436 -40.60 -15.16 19.42
C LEU A 436 -40.07 -14.66 20.76
N CYS A 437 -40.95 -14.36 21.72
CA CYS A 437 -40.52 -14.21 23.10
C CYS A 437 -40.17 -15.57 23.68
N ARG A 438 -39.32 -15.60 24.71
CA ARG A 438 -38.89 -16.84 25.39
C ARG A 438 -40.04 -17.79 25.73
N ASN A 439 -41.18 -17.27 26.21
CA ASN A 439 -42.35 -18.09 26.57
C ASN A 439 -43.00 -18.76 25.35
N CYS A 440 -43.13 -18.04 24.23
CA CYS A 440 -43.68 -18.60 22.99
C CYS A 440 -42.69 -19.58 22.34
N ASN A 441 -41.39 -19.28 22.41
CA ASN A 441 -40.34 -20.15 21.88
C ASN A 441 -40.26 -21.50 22.64
N LEU A 442 -40.39 -21.47 23.96
CA LEU A 442 -40.48 -22.69 24.79
C LEU A 442 -41.72 -23.53 24.45
N LYS A 443 -42.90 -22.91 24.38
CA LYS A 443 -44.15 -23.61 24.00
C LYS A 443 -44.06 -24.27 22.62
N LYS A 444 -43.41 -23.62 21.66
CA LYS A 444 -43.17 -24.20 20.32
C LYS A 444 -42.20 -25.37 20.39
N SER A 445 -41.17 -25.31 21.22
CA SER A 445 -40.19 -26.38 21.40
C SER A 445 -40.82 -27.64 22.02
N ASP A 446 -41.84 -27.50 22.87
CA ASP A 446 -42.56 -28.63 23.48
C ASP A 446 -43.52 -29.35 22.50
N LEU A 447 -43.81 -28.75 21.34
CA LEU A 447 -44.77 -29.23 20.33
C LEU A 447 -44.11 -29.86 19.08
N ILE A 448 -42.77 -29.93 19.03
CA ILE A 448 -41.97 -30.30 17.84
C ILE A 448 -41.14 -31.55 18.08
#